data_AF-A0A7J4JSX2-F1
#
_entry.id   AF-A0A7J4JSX2-F1
#
_cell.length_a   1.000
_cell.length_b   1.000
_cell.length_c   1.000
_cell.angle_alpha   90.00
_cell.angle_beta   90.00
_cell.angle_gamma   90.00
#
_symmetry.space_group_name_H-M   'P 1'
#
loop_
_entity.id
_entity.type
_entity.pdbx_description
1 polymer ?
#
loop_
_entity_poly.entity_id
_entity_poly.type
_entity_poly.pdbx_seq_one_letter_code
_entity_poly.pdbx_strand_id
1 'polypeptide(L)' 'MGPSARLNEDFRQTCSIIFGREIGGLEEFAPYLSEMMMSDLSIKSSLSQKKVMLSSPFYREDATIVSQEELGR' A
#
# COMPACT_ATOMS: atom_id res chain seq x y z
N MET A 1 1.35 26.71 0.62
CA MET A 1 0.50 25.54 0.29
C MET A 1 1.12 24.32 0.94
N GLY A 2 0.38 23.58 1.77
CA GLY A 2 0.89 22.31 2.31
C GLY A 2 1.11 21.29 1.18
N PRO A 3 1.96 20.27 1.38
CA PRO A 3 2.28 19.27 0.35
C PRO A 3 1.03 18.60 -0.26
N SER A 4 -0.05 18.44 0.52
CA SER A 4 -1.32 17.86 0.07
C SER A 4 -2.09 18.71 -0.94
N ALA A 5 -1.97 20.04 -0.90
CA ALA A 5 -2.72 20.94 -1.79
C ALA A 5 -2.17 20.92 -3.22
N ARG A 6 -0.83 20.86 -3.35
CA ARG A 6 -0.18 20.76 -4.66
C ARG A 6 -0.46 19.41 -5.32
N LEU A 7 -0.40 18.33 -4.54
CA LEU A 7 -0.69 16.98 -5.04
C LEU A 7 -2.12 16.86 -5.59
N ASN A 8 -3.09 17.46 -4.91
CA ASN A 8 -4.47 17.46 -5.38
C ASN A 8 -4.65 18.25 -6.69
N GLU A 9 -3.91 19.34 -6.87
CA GLU A 9 -3.90 20.10 -8.12
C GLU A 9 -3.31 19.27 -9.26
N ASP A 10 -2.14 18.67 -9.04
CA ASP A 10 -1.47 17.82 -10.03
C ASP A 10 -2.37 16.63 -10.43
N PHE A 11 -3.10 16.03 -9.47
CA PHE A 11 -4.08 14.98 -9.72
C PHE A 11 -5.22 15.45 -10.62
N ARG A 12 -5.84 16.60 -10.31
CA ARG A 12 -6.94 17.17 -11.10
C ARG A 12 -6.51 17.51 -12.52
N GLN A 13 -5.35 18.14 -12.67
CA GLN A 13 -4.78 18.47 -13.97
C GLN A 13 -4.53 17.21 -14.81
N THR A 14 -3.94 16.18 -14.19
CA THR A 14 -3.71 14.89 -14.85
C THR A 14 -5.01 14.26 -15.34
N CYS A 15 -6.04 14.26 -14.49
CA CYS A 15 -7.36 13.74 -14.86
C CYS A 15 -7.99 14.53 -16.02
N SER A 16 -7.84 15.85 -16.02
CA SER A 16 -8.32 16.70 -17.13
C SER A 16 -7.66 16.33 -18.46
N ILE A 17 -6.35 16.03 -18.44
CA ILE A 17 -5.62 15.59 -19.63
C ILE A 17 -6.08 14.20 -20.10
N ILE A 18 -6.20 13.23 -19.18
CA ILE A 18 -6.51 11.83 -19.53
C ILE A 18 -7.99 11.66 -19.91
N PHE A 19 -8.90 12.28 -19.17
CA PHE A 19 -10.34 12.07 -19.29
C PHE A 19 -11.07 13.22 -20.02
N GLY A 20 -10.35 14.26 -20.42
CA GLY A 20 -10.91 15.46 -21.05
C GLY A 20 -11.72 16.35 -20.10
N ARG A 21 -11.71 16.04 -18.80
CA ARG A 21 -12.36 16.79 -17.72
C ARG A 21 -11.77 16.43 -16.37
N GLU A 22 -11.91 17.32 -15.40
CA GLU A 22 -11.69 16.96 -14.00
C GLU A 22 -12.76 15.97 -13.52
N ILE A 23 -12.38 15.05 -12.63
CA ILE A 23 -13.26 14.00 -12.10
C ILE A 23 -13.47 14.08 -10.59
N GLY A 24 -12.96 15.12 -9.94
CA GLY A 24 -12.96 15.28 -8.48
C GLY A 24 -11.56 15.45 -7.90
N GLY A 25 -11.48 15.73 -6.60
CA GLY A 25 -10.24 15.77 -5.83
C GLY A 25 -9.80 14.39 -5.35
N LEU A 26 -8.52 14.24 -5.04
CA LEU A 26 -7.90 12.99 -4.60
C LEU A 26 -8.60 12.38 -3.38
N GLU A 27 -9.06 13.20 -2.44
CA GLU A 27 -9.75 12.77 -1.21
C GLU A 27 -11.07 12.04 -1.51
N GLU A 28 -11.77 12.44 -2.57
CA GLU A 28 -13.04 11.80 -2.98
C GLU A 28 -12.81 10.35 -3.44
N PHE A 29 -11.59 10.05 -3.89
CA PHE A 29 -11.17 8.71 -4.29
C PHE A 29 -10.52 7.92 -3.17
N ALA A 30 -10.32 8.50 -1.97
CA ALA A 30 -9.66 7.84 -0.85
C ALA A 30 -10.26 6.45 -0.51
N PRO A 31 -11.60 6.25 -0.49
CA PRO A 31 -12.17 4.93 -0.23
C PRO A 31 -11.69 3.86 -1.23
N TYR A 32 -11.69 4.18 -2.52
CA TYR A 32 -11.25 3.26 -3.58
C TYR A 32 -9.74 3.02 -3.57
N LEU A 33 -8.95 4.08 -3.35
CA LEU A 33 -7.50 3.96 -3.27
C LEU A 33 -7.08 3.11 -2.06
N SER A 34 -7.80 3.24 -0.95
CA SER A 34 -7.55 2.46 0.27
C SER A 34 -7.98 1.01 0.18
N GLU A 35 -8.94 0.66 -0.68
CA GLU A 35 -9.44 -0.72 -0.84
C GLU A 35 -8.33 -1.68 -1.29
N MET A 36 -7.46 -1.23 -2.19
CA MET A 36 -6.35 -2.02 -2.71
C MET A 36 -5.08 -1.89 -1.89
N MET A 37 -5.06 -1.01 -0.89
CA MET A 37 -3.95 -0.93 0.04
C MET A 37 -4.06 -2.12 0.99
N MET A 38 -3.25 -3.14 0.73
CA MET A 38 -3.01 -4.18 1.71
C MET A 38 -2.60 -3.53 3.03
N SER A 39 -3.30 -3.87 4.10
CA SER A 39 -2.85 -3.49 5.44
C SER A 39 -1.43 -4.01 5.65
N ASP A 40 -0.58 -3.21 6.29
CA ASP A 40 0.82 -3.55 6.59
C ASP A 40 0.88 -4.78 7.51
N LEU A 41 0.79 -5.98 6.94
CA LEU A 41 0.84 -7.24 7.66
C LEU A 41 2.29 -7.57 7.95
N SER A 42 2.77 -7.00 9.04
CA SER A 42 4.13 -7.19 9.52
C SER A 42 4.16 -8.13 10.70
N ILE A 43 4.92 -9.23 10.58
CA ILE A 43 5.14 -10.21 11.65
C ILE A 43 6.65 -10.37 11.92
N LYS A 44 7.03 -11.05 12.99
CA LYS A 44 8.43 -11.43 13.25
C LYS A 44 8.73 -12.78 12.60
N SER A 45 9.89 -12.90 11.94
CA SER A 45 10.42 -14.19 11.49
C SER A 45 10.65 -15.13 12.66
N SER A 46 10.28 -16.40 12.50
CA SER A 46 10.57 -17.47 13.45
C SER A 46 12.07 -17.73 13.61
N LEU A 47 12.88 -17.44 12.59
CA LEU A 47 14.33 -17.68 12.60
C LEU A 47 15.11 -16.52 13.23
N SER A 48 15.06 -15.32 12.64
CA SER A 48 15.88 -14.19 13.11
C SER A 48 15.18 -13.21 14.04
N GLN A 49 13.86 -13.37 14.25
CA GLN A 49 13.02 -12.40 14.97
C GLN A 49 12.94 -11.01 14.31
N LYS A 50 13.49 -10.84 13.10
CA LYS A 50 13.36 -9.60 12.32
C LYS A 50 11.93 -9.44 11.79
N LYS A 51 11.54 -8.19 11.58
CA LYS A 51 10.25 -7.83 10.96
C LYS A 51 10.23 -8.32 9.51
N VAL A 52 9.20 -9.07 9.13
CA VAL A 52 8.94 -9.55 7.77
C VAL A 52 7.52 -9.12 7.36
N MET A 53 7.32 -8.86 6.07
CA MET A 53 6.02 -8.55 5.52
C MET A 53 5.38 -9.77 4.87
N LEU A 54 4.08 -9.92 5.09
CA LEU A 54 3.25 -10.94 4.48
C LEU A 54 2.54 -10.35 3.26
N SER A 55 2.53 -11.09 2.15
CA SER A 55 1.79 -10.71 0.93
C SER A 55 0.31 -11.06 0.98
N SER A 56 -0.16 -11.69 2.06
CA SER A 56 -1.55 -12.10 2.23
C SER A 56 -1.91 -12.19 3.71
N PRO A 57 -3.13 -11.84 4.13
CA PRO A 57 -3.62 -12.12 5.48
C PRO A 57 -3.96 -13.59 5.71
N PHE A 58 -4.07 -14.41 4.66
CA PHE A 58 -4.65 -15.74 4.74
C PHE A 58 -3.63 -16.86 4.98
N TYR A 59 -2.45 -16.55 5.51
CA TYR A 59 -1.53 -17.58 5.98
C TYR A 59 -2.09 -18.28 7.23
N ARG A 60 -1.71 -19.54 7.43
CA ARG A 60 -2.08 -20.27 8.64
C ARG A 60 -1.49 -19.58 9.88
N GLU A 61 -2.29 -19.47 10.93
CA GLU A 61 -1.89 -18.85 12.21
C GLU A 61 -0.68 -19.55 12.86
N ASP A 62 -0.52 -20.86 12.62
CA ASP A 62 0.55 -21.69 13.16
C ASP A 62 1.72 -21.90 12.20
N ALA A 63 1.75 -21.20 11.06
CA ALA A 63 2.84 -21.34 10.11
C ALA A 63 4.16 -20.81 10.69
N THR A 64 5.24 -21.55 10.44
CA THR A 64 6.59 -21.00 10.63
C THR A 64 6.82 -19.96 9.54
N ILE A 65 6.98 -18.70 9.93
CA ILE A 65 7.20 -17.60 8.99
C ILE A 65 8.69 -17.29 8.95
N VAL A 66 9.27 -17.33 7.75
CA VAL A 66 10.66 -16.93 7.49
C VAL A 66 10.70 -16.03 6.25
N SER A 67 11.67 -15.11 6.20
CA SER A 67 11.88 -14.25 5.04
C SER A 67 12.57 -15.02 3.92
N GLN A 68 12.45 -14.54 2.68
CA GLN A 68 13.13 -15.18 1.55
C GLN A 68 14.65 -15.11 1.67
N GLU A 69 15.19 -14.02 2.23
CA GLU A 69 16.62 -13.83 2.46
C GLU A 69 17.19 -14.82 3.49
N GLU A 70 16.35 -15.33 4.40
CA GLU A 70 16.72 -16.32 5.41
C GLU A 70 16.87 -17.74 4.83
N LEU A 71 16.20 -18.03 3.71
CA LEU A 71 16.23 -19.34 3.04
C LEU A 71 17.54 -19.58 2.26
N GLY A 72 18.35 -18.55 2.04
CA GLY A 72 19.61 -18.60 1.30
C GLY A 72 20.82 -19.01 2.14
N ARG A 73 20.71 -20.05 2.97
CA ARG A 73 21.84 -20.65 3.69
C ARG A 73 21.89 -22.16 3.52
#